data_AF-A0A8J6M9Z2-F1
#
_entry.id   AF-A0A8J6M9Z2-F1
#
_cell.length_a   1.000
_cell.length_b   1.000
_cell.length_c   1.000
_cell.angle_alpha   90.00
_cell.angle_beta   90.00
_cell.angle_gamma   90.00
#
_symmetry.space_group_name_H-M   'P 1'
#
loop_
_entity.id
_entity.type
_entity.pdbx_description
1 polymer ?
#
loop_
_entity_poly.entity_id
_entity_poly.type
_entity_poly.pdbx_seq_one_letter_code
_entity_poly.pdbx_strand_id
1 'polypeptide(L)'
;MACALGLARRGACMAMEGAVCLGEMVSAHPGRIEAGLSAYAAQRALRTARVQLFSRAVGEHIYHPAGAHAALRNVIMAAKSQADWYDSLSWLYVGCELQGAANTPISL
;
A
#
# COMPACT_ATOMS: atom_id res chain seq x y z
N MET A 1 -7.33 1.89 -21.83
CA MET A 1 -8.49 1.62 -20.94
C MET A 1 -8.30 0.42 -20.00
N ALA A 2 -7.09 -0.16 -19.87
CA ALA A 2 -6.81 -1.34 -19.02
C ALA A 2 -6.39 -0.98 -17.57
N CYS A 3 -5.98 0.27 -17.31
CA CYS A 3 -5.48 0.69 -15.99
C CYS A 3 -6.57 0.73 -14.89
N ALA A 4 -7.85 0.73 -15.26
CA ALA A 4 -8.98 0.79 -14.32
C ALA A 4 -9.28 -0.56 -13.63
N LEU A 5 -8.94 -1.70 -14.27
CA LEU A 5 -9.29 -3.03 -13.73
C LEU A 5 -8.46 -3.42 -12.49
N GLY A 6 -7.21 -2.95 -12.38
CA GLY A 6 -6.35 -3.22 -11.24
C GLY A 6 -6.73 -2.45 -9.97
N LEU A 7 -7.37 -1.28 -10.12
CA LEU A 7 -7.77 -0.43 -9.01
C LEU A 7 -8.97 -1.00 -8.24
N ALA A 8 -9.94 -1.59 -8.95
CA ALA A 8 -11.21 -2.04 -8.38
C ALA A 8 -11.04 -3.13 -7.31
N ARG A 9 -10.15 -4.10 -7.55
CA ARG A 9 -9.91 -5.21 -6.60
C ARG A 9 -9.21 -4.76 -5.32
N ARG A 10 -8.34 -3.75 -5.40
CA ARG A 10 -7.67 -3.18 -4.23
C ARG A 10 -8.51 -2.13 -3.51
N GLY A 11 -9.37 -1.40 -4.23
CA GLY A 11 -10.30 -0.44 -3.65
C GLY A 11 -11.24 -1.08 -2.62
N ALA A 12 -11.79 -2.26 -2.94
CA ALA A 12 -12.64 -3.00 -2.00
C ALA A 12 -11.89 -3.47 -0.74
N CYS A 13 -10.69 -4.04 -0.91
CA CYS A 13 -9.85 -4.43 0.24
C CYS A 13 -9.47 -3.22 1.11
N MET A 14 -9.05 -2.11 0.51
CA MET A 14 -8.73 -0.88 1.24
C MET A 14 -9.94 -0.29 1.96
N ALA A 15 -11.13 -0.41 1.40
CA ALA A 15 -12.37 0.01 2.05
C ALA A 15 -12.67 -0.85 3.28
N MET A 16 -12.52 -2.18 3.18
CA MET A 16 -12.69 -3.09 4.33
C MET A 16 -11.67 -2.82 5.43
N GLU A 17 -10.39 -2.70 5.08
CA GLU A 17 -9.35 -2.26 6.03
C GLU A 17 -9.75 -0.92 6.65
N GLY A 18 -10.30 0.00 5.83
CA GLY A 18 -10.75 1.34 6.24
C GLY A 18 -11.81 1.27 7.32
N ALA A 19 -12.82 0.43 7.12
CA ALA A 19 -13.91 0.23 8.07
C ALA A 19 -13.41 -0.31 9.43
N VAL A 20 -12.48 -1.27 9.43
CA VAL A 20 -11.88 -1.82 10.67
C VAL A 20 -11.13 -0.73 11.44
N CYS A 21 -10.20 -0.05 10.77
CA CYS A 21 -9.40 1.02 11.37
C CYS A 21 -10.27 2.18 11.88
N LEU A 22 -11.33 2.55 11.15
CA LEU A 22 -12.29 3.55 11.60
C LEU A 22 -13.01 3.11 12.89
N GLY A 23 -13.46 1.85 12.95
CA GLY A 23 -14.11 1.29 14.14
C GLY A 23 -13.19 1.32 15.36
N GLU A 24 -11.92 0.97 15.19
CA GLU A 24 -10.90 1.02 16.25
C GLU A 24 -10.64 2.44 16.73
N MET A 25 -10.43 3.39 15.81
CA MET A 25 -10.13 4.78 16.16
C MET A 25 -11.30 5.49 16.84
N VAL A 26 -12.54 5.25 16.38
CA VAL A 26 -13.74 5.81 17.02
C VAL A 26 -13.97 5.19 18.41
N SER A 27 -13.76 3.88 18.55
CA SER A 27 -13.90 3.20 19.85
C SER A 27 -12.84 3.66 20.86
N ALA A 28 -11.63 3.99 20.41
CA ALA A 28 -10.58 4.56 21.24
C ALA A 28 -10.85 6.01 21.71
N HIS A 29 -11.84 6.70 21.12
CA HIS A 29 -12.19 8.09 21.42
C HIS A 29 -13.68 8.24 21.79
N PRO A 30 -14.14 7.64 22.90
CA PRO A 30 -15.55 7.66 23.28
C PRO A 30 -16.04 9.10 23.52
N GLY A 31 -17.19 9.44 22.92
CA GLY A 31 -17.78 10.78 23.01
C GLY A 31 -17.02 11.88 22.25
N ARG A 32 -15.93 11.55 21.55
CA ARG A 32 -15.06 12.51 20.84
C ARG A 32 -14.89 12.09 19.37
N ILE A 33 -16.00 12.07 18.64
CA ILE A 33 -16.04 11.59 17.25
C ILE A 33 -15.03 12.29 16.33
N GLU A 34 -14.89 13.61 16.44
CA GLU A 34 -13.94 14.39 15.65
C GLU A 34 -12.48 13.96 15.88
N ALA A 35 -12.12 13.64 17.13
CA ALA A 35 -10.79 13.15 17.46
C ALA A 35 -10.55 11.75 16.87
N GLY A 36 -11.55 10.87 16.92
CA GLY A 36 -11.49 9.54 16.30
C GLY A 36 -11.36 9.61 14.76
N LEU A 37 -12.11 10.50 14.10
CA LEU A 37 -12.02 10.70 12.65
C LEU A 37 -10.66 11.29 12.24
N SER A 38 -10.13 12.25 13.02
CA SER A 38 -8.80 12.82 12.79
C SER A 38 -7.70 11.77 12.93
N ALA A 39 -7.78 10.93 13.97
CA ALA A 39 -6.84 9.82 14.19
C ALA A 39 -6.91 8.79 13.04
N TYR A 40 -8.11 8.42 12.59
CA TYR A 40 -8.31 7.56 11.42
C TYR A 40 -7.67 8.15 10.16
N ALA A 41 -7.92 9.43 9.88
CA ALA A 41 -7.37 10.11 8.71
C ALA A 41 -5.83 10.13 8.76
N ALA A 42 -5.24 10.43 9.92
CA ALA A 42 -3.79 10.43 10.11
C ALA A 42 -3.19 9.03 9.87
N GLN A 43 -3.83 7.98 10.35
CA GLN A 43 -3.35 6.60 10.21
C GLN A 43 -3.47 6.07 8.77
N ARG A 44 -4.47 6.53 7.98
CA ARG A 44 -4.80 5.94 6.67
C ARG A 44 -4.45 6.75 5.45
N ALA A 45 -4.19 8.05 5.58
CA ALA A 45 -3.87 8.91 4.46
C ALA A 45 -2.64 8.41 3.68
N LEU A 46 -1.51 8.20 4.38
CA LEU A 46 -0.25 7.80 3.74
C LEU A 46 -0.32 6.37 3.19
N ARG A 47 -0.94 5.43 3.92
CA ARG A 47 -1.09 4.04 3.46
C ARG A 47 -1.90 3.98 2.16
N THR A 48 -3.01 4.70 2.09
CA THR A 48 -3.87 4.74 0.90
C THR A 48 -3.17 5.44 -0.26
N ALA A 49 -2.53 6.58 -0.01
CA ALA A 49 -1.79 7.32 -1.03
C ALA A 49 -0.66 6.46 -1.65
N ARG A 50 0.13 5.77 -0.81
CA ARG A 50 1.20 4.87 -1.25
C ARG A 50 0.67 3.76 -2.15
N VAL A 51 -0.43 3.11 -1.79
CA VAL A 51 -1.03 2.05 -2.62
C VAL A 51 -1.54 2.59 -3.96
N GLN A 52 -2.15 3.77 -3.98
CA GLN A 52 -2.66 4.38 -5.21
C GLN A 52 -1.54 4.75 -6.17
N LEU A 53 -0.47 5.40 -5.67
CA LEU A 53 0.70 5.76 -6.47
C LEU A 53 1.42 4.50 -6.98
N PHE A 54 1.65 3.52 -6.10
CA PHE A 54 2.27 2.26 -6.48
C PHE A 54 1.47 1.53 -7.57
N SER A 55 0.14 1.49 -7.46
CA SER A 55 -0.71 0.83 -8.45
C SER A 55 -0.60 1.48 -9.83
N ARG A 56 -0.51 2.82 -9.89
CA ARG A 56 -0.28 3.56 -11.15
C ARG A 56 1.09 3.24 -11.73
N ALA A 57 2.14 3.33 -10.91
CA ALA A 57 3.50 3.05 -11.34
C ALA A 57 3.67 1.61 -11.85
N VAL A 58 3.06 0.61 -11.20
CA VAL A 58 3.06 -0.77 -11.68
C VAL A 58 2.33 -0.91 -13.02
N GLY A 59 1.18 -0.24 -13.17
CA GLY A 59 0.44 -0.25 -14.44
C GLY A 59 1.28 0.30 -15.60
N GLU A 60 1.95 1.42 -15.36
CA GLU A 60 2.75 2.13 -16.37
C GLU A 60 4.08 1.42 -16.69
N HIS A 61 4.85 1.06 -15.66
CA HIS A 61 6.23 0.59 -15.83
C HIS A 61 6.38 -0.93 -15.90
N ILE A 62 5.37 -1.70 -15.45
CA ILE A 62 5.46 -3.17 -15.40
C ILE A 62 4.49 -3.82 -16.39
N TYR A 63 3.23 -3.42 -16.41
CA TYR A 63 2.22 -4.10 -17.24
C TYR A 63 2.17 -3.62 -18.68
N HIS A 64 2.33 -2.32 -18.91
CA HIS A 64 2.20 -1.73 -20.24
C HIS A 64 3.47 -1.04 -20.81
N PRO A 65 4.72 -1.37 -20.41
CA PRO A 65 5.89 -0.79 -21.05
C PRO A 65 6.08 -1.37 -22.46
N ALA A 66 6.63 -0.57 -23.38
CA ALA A 66 6.95 -0.98 -24.75
C ALA A 66 8.38 -0.59 -25.13
N GLY A 67 8.93 -1.20 -26.19
CA GLY A 67 10.25 -0.89 -26.71
C GLY A 67 11.38 -1.04 -25.69
N ALA A 68 12.30 -0.08 -25.65
CA ALA A 68 13.46 -0.10 -24.74
C ALA A 68 13.06 -0.16 -23.25
N HIS A 69 11.93 0.44 -22.88
CA HIS A 69 11.41 0.38 -21.51
C HIS A 69 11.00 -1.05 -21.12
N ALA A 70 10.37 -1.79 -22.03
CA ALA A 70 10.02 -3.19 -21.81
C ALA A 70 11.27 -4.08 -21.71
N ALA A 71 12.30 -3.81 -22.54
CA ALA A 71 13.56 -4.55 -22.49
C ALA A 71 14.29 -4.35 -21.15
N LEU A 72 14.39 -3.10 -20.68
CA LEU A 72 14.96 -2.79 -19.36
C LEU A 72 14.17 -3.47 -18.23
N ARG A 73 12.84 -3.37 -18.27
CA ARG A 73 11.96 -4.03 -17.30
C ARG A 73 12.21 -5.54 -17.25
N ASN A 74 12.36 -6.20 -18.40
CA ASN A 74 12.60 -7.65 -18.45
C ASN A 74 13.92 -8.03 -17.79
N VAL A 75 14.99 -7.26 -18.01
CA VAL A 75 16.29 -7.49 -17.34
C VAL A 75 16.16 -7.34 -15.83
N ILE A 76 15.52 -6.27 -15.36
CA ILE A 76 15.30 -6.02 -13.92
C ILE A 76 14.47 -7.15 -13.30
N MET A 77 13.40 -7.60 -13.98
CA MET A 77 12.55 -8.66 -13.45
C MET A 77 13.24 -10.02 -13.41
N ALA A 78 14.07 -10.34 -14.40
CA ALA A 78 14.84 -11.58 -14.44
C ALA A 78 15.98 -11.61 -13.42
N ALA A 79 16.51 -10.45 -13.02
CA ALA A 79 17.58 -10.35 -12.03
C ALA A 79 17.11 -10.58 -10.58
N LYS A 80 15.79 -10.56 -10.33
CA LYS A 80 15.21 -10.71 -8.99
C LYS A 80 14.73 -12.14 -8.75
N SER A 81 15.16 -12.72 -7.62
CA SER A 81 14.63 -13.98 -7.14
C SER A 81 13.20 -13.80 -6.60
N GLN A 82 12.50 -14.91 -6.37
CA GLN A 82 11.17 -14.86 -5.80
C GLN A 82 11.16 -14.31 -4.36
N ALA A 83 12.21 -14.56 -3.57
CA ALA A 83 12.36 -13.97 -2.24
C ALA A 83 12.50 -12.44 -2.31
N ASP A 84 13.32 -11.92 -3.22
CA ASP A 84 13.49 -10.48 -3.42
C ASP A 84 12.17 -9.78 -3.78
N TRP A 85 11.30 -10.48 -4.51
CA TRP A 85 9.97 -10.00 -4.85
C TRP A 85 9.02 -9.98 -3.65
N TYR A 86 9.06 -11.01 -2.81
CA TYR A 86 8.30 -11.03 -1.56
C TYR A 86 8.71 -9.88 -0.64
N ASP A 87 10.01 -9.67 -0.46
CA ASP A 87 10.51 -8.57 0.38
C ASP A 87 10.09 -7.21 -0.16
N SER A 88 10.18 -7.02 -1.48
CA SER A 88 9.76 -5.78 -2.15
C SER A 88 8.24 -5.49 -2.02
N LEU A 89 7.41 -6.54 -1.90
CA LEU A 89 5.96 -6.44 -1.79
C LEU A 89 5.44 -6.62 -0.35
N SER A 90 6.31 -6.91 0.62
CA SER A 90 5.96 -7.21 2.01
C SER A 90 5.09 -6.13 2.65
N TRP A 91 5.48 -4.85 2.52
CA TRP A 91 4.76 -3.68 3.04
C TRP A 91 3.30 -3.57 2.57
N LEU A 92 2.96 -4.19 1.44
CA LEU A 92 1.62 -4.17 0.90
C LEU A 92 0.71 -5.16 1.62
N TYR A 93 1.26 -6.30 2.06
CA TYR A 93 0.51 -7.41 2.65
C TYR A 93 0.62 -7.45 4.16
N VAL A 94 1.73 -7.00 4.72
CA VAL A 94 1.86 -6.74 6.15
C VAL A 94 1.09 -5.46 6.42
N GLY A 95 0.01 -5.59 7.21
CA GLY A 95 -0.84 -4.47 7.60
C GLY A 95 -0.02 -3.37 8.27
N CYS A 96 -0.56 -2.15 8.26
CA CYS A 96 0.03 -0.99 8.94
C CYS A 96 0.63 -1.43 10.27
N GLU A 97 1.96 -1.49 10.37
CA GLU A 97 2.61 -1.56 11.67
C GLU A 97 1.99 -0.43 12.47
N LEU A 98 1.45 -0.73 13.64
CA LEU A 98 0.98 0.31 14.53
C LEU A 98 2.23 1.13 14.86
N GLN A 99 2.44 2.25 14.16
CA GLN A 99 3.50 3.20 14.47
C GLN A 99 3.22 3.75 15.87
N GLY A 100 3.73 3.02 16.85
CA GLY A 100 3.41 3.15 18.26
C GLY A 100 4.13 2.11 19.13
N ALA A 101 5.23 1.51 18.65
CA ALA A 101 6.28 0.89 19.47
C ALA A 101 7.42 0.44 18.55
N ALA A 102 8.65 0.54 19.04
CA ALA A 102 9.91 0.08 18.43
C ALA A 102 10.48 0.96 17.30
N ASN A 103 11.22 1.97 17.76
CA ASN A 103 12.55 2.26 17.24
C ASN A 103 13.35 0.95 17.06
N THR A 104 13.45 0.45 15.83
CA THR A 104 14.45 -0.58 15.46
C THR A 104 15.27 -0.05 14.30
N PRO A 105 16.61 0.00 14.43
CA PRO A 105 17.47 0.51 13.37
C PRO A 105 17.43 -0.48 12.22
N ILE A 106 17.21 0.03 11.01
CA ILE A 106 17.41 -0.71 9.78
C ILE A 106 18.88 -1.11 9.74
N SER A 107 19.17 -2.38 10.00
CA SER A 107 20.46 -3.01 9.73
C SER A 107 20.22 -4.13 8.73
N LEU A 108 20.80 -3.91 7.54
CA LEU A 108 21.21 -4.85 6.48
C LEU A 108 20.29 -6.04 6.19
#